data_AF-A0A0Q9IAZ1-F1
#
_entry.id   AF-A0A0Q9IAZ1-F1
#
_cell.length_a   1.000
_cell.length_b   1.000
_cell.length_c   1.000
_cell.angle_alpha   90.00
_cell.angle_beta   90.00
_cell.angle_gamma   90.00
#
_symmetry.space_group_name_H-M   'P 1'
#
loop_
_entity.id
_entity.type
_entity.pdbx_description
1 polymer ?
#
loop_
_entity_poly.entity_id
_entity_poly.type
_entity_poly.pdbx_seq_one_letter_code
_entity_poly.pdbx_strand_id
1 'polypeptide(L)' 'MSDSFAIAQSFAVMQALATQQALQTEMMKQQAASEQSVLALLQQGAEQMQAVLPEGQGQSVDITA' A
#
# COMPACT_ATOMS: atom_id res chain seq x y z
N MET A 1 7.37 32.07 34.51
CA MET A 1 6.24 31.14 34.28
C MET A 1 5.70 31.14 32.85
N SER A 2 5.83 32.22 32.07
CA SER A 2 5.32 32.26 30.67
C SER A 2 6.14 31.42 29.68
N ASP A 3 7.47 31.36 29.82
CA ASP A 3 8.34 30.64 28.86
C ASP A 3 8.17 29.12 28.91
N SER A 4 7.96 28.55 30.10
CA SER A 4 7.75 27.10 30.26
C SER A 4 6.47 26.63 29.59
N PHE A 5 5.42 27.46 29.58
CA PHE A 5 4.17 27.16 28.88
C PHE A 5 4.32 27.27 27.35
N ALA A 6 5.07 28.26 26.88
CA ALA A 6 5.39 28.41 25.45
C ALA A 6 6.22 27.22 24.92
N ILE A 7 7.19 26.73 25.70
CA ILE A 7 7.99 25.55 25.35
C ILE A 7 7.16 24.26 25.40
N ALA A 8 6.28 24.10 26.39
CA ALA A 8 5.40 22.93 26.45
C ALA A 8 4.44 22.88 25.25
N GLN A 9 3.90 24.04 24.84
CA GLN A 9 3.03 24.14 23.67
C GLN A 9 3.80 23.85 22.37
N SER A 10 5.01 24.38 22.21
CA SER A 10 5.83 24.08 21.02
C SER A 10 6.24 22.61 20.97
N PHE A 11 6.53 21.98 22.10
CA PHE A 11 6.84 20.55 22.16
C PHE A 11 5.64 19.69 21.76
N ALA A 12 4.43 20.01 22.25
CA ALA A 12 3.21 19.32 21.86
C ALA A 12 2.92 19.48 20.35
N VAL A 13 3.14 20.68 19.79
CA VAL A 13 3.00 20.94 18.35
C VAL A 13 4.04 20.16 17.55
N MET A 14 5.30 20.13 17.98
CA MET A 14 6.36 19.34 17.34
C MET A 14 6.05 17.84 17.38
N GLN A 15 5.55 17.33 18.51
CA GLN A 15 5.16 15.92 18.65
C GLN A 15 3.97 15.57 17.74
N ALA A 16 2.98 16.46 17.63
CA ALA A 16 1.85 16.27 16.73
C ALA A 16 2.29 16.27 15.26
N LEU A 17 3.21 17.16 14.87
CA LEU A 17 3.81 17.21 13.53
C LEU A 17 4.61 15.94 13.20
N ALA A 18 5.46 15.49 14.12
CA ALA A 18 6.22 14.25 13.97
C ALA A 18 5.29 13.04 13.81
N THR A 19 4.21 12.99 14.57
CA THR A 19 3.20 11.92 14.49
C THR A 19 2.45 11.96 13.16
N GLN A 20 2.05 13.14 12.67
CA GLN A 20 1.41 13.27 11.36
C GLN A 20 2.33 12.83 10.22
N GLN A 21 3.60 13.22 10.25
CA GLN A 21 4.56 12.84 9.23
C GLN A 21 4.83 11.32 9.25
N ALA A 22 4.93 10.73 10.44
CA ALA A 22 5.05 9.29 10.60
C ALA A 22 3.81 8.55 10.09
N LEU A 23 2.60 9.02 10.42
CA LEU A 23 1.35 8.45 9.93
C LEU A 23 1.23 8.53 8.41
N GLN A 24 1.60 9.65 7.79
CA GLN A 24 1.58 9.77 6.32
C GLN A 24 2.53 8.76 5.67
N THR A 25 3.74 8.60 6.24
CA THR A 25 4.73 7.65 5.75
C THR A 25 4.26 6.21 5.91
N GLU A 26 3.69 5.86 7.06
CA GLU A 26 3.14 4.52 7.30
C GLU A 26 1.89 4.24 6.46
N MET A 27 1.02 5.22 6.24
CA MET A 27 -0.11 5.06 5.31
C MET A 27 0.36 4.80 3.88
N MET A 28 1.38 5.52 3.40
CA MET A 28 1.95 5.28 2.08
C MET A 28 2.54 3.86 1.96
N LYS A 29 3.28 3.41 2.99
CA LYS A 29 3.79 2.03 3.03
C LYS A 29 2.67 1.00 3.07
N GLN A 30 1.60 1.26 3.85
CA GLN A 30 0.47 0.36 3.97
C GLN A 30 -0.31 0.25 2.66
N GLN A 31 -0.44 1.35 1.90
CA GLN A 31 -0.99 1.33 0.54
C GLN A 31 -0.11 0.48 -0.39
N ALA A 32 1.20 0.70 -0.40
CA ALA A 32 2.13 -0.10 -1.22
C ALA A 32 2.12 -1.60 -0.86
N ALA A 33 2.06 -1.93 0.43
CA ALA A 33 1.95 -3.32 0.89
C ALA A 33 0.62 -3.96 0.47
N SER A 34 -0.47 -3.18 0.50
CA SER A 34 -1.79 -3.63 0.02
C SER A 34 -1.77 -3.93 -1.47
N GLU A 35 -1.19 -3.06 -2.29
CA GLU A 35 -1.03 -3.29 -3.73
C GLU A 35 -0.19 -4.55 -4.02
N GLN A 36 0.90 -4.75 -3.29
CA GLN A 36 1.72 -5.95 -3.42
C GLN A 36 0.95 -7.22 -3.05
N SER A 37 0.09 -7.17 -2.04
CA SER A 37 -0.78 -8.31 -1.67
C SER A 37 -1.81 -8.63 -2.76
N VAL A 38 -2.37 -7.60 -3.42
CA VAL A 38 -3.30 -7.78 -4.54
C VAL A 38 -2.58 -8.41 -5.73
N LEU A 39 -1.37 -7.94 -6.06
CA LEU A 39 -0.55 -8.54 -7.11
C LEU A 39 -0.19 -9.99 -6.80
N ALA A 40 0.12 -10.32 -5.55
CA ALA A 40 0.40 -11.69 -5.13
C ALA A 40 -0.84 -12.60 -5.29
N LEU A 41 -2.03 -12.11 -4.92
CA LEU A 41 -3.29 -12.84 -5.13
C LEU A 41 -3.59 -13.02 -6.62
N LEU A 42 -3.34 -12.01 -7.45
CA LEU A 42 -3.49 -12.11 -8.90
C LEU A 42 -2.52 -13.12 -9.52
N GLN A 43 -1.25 -13.12 -9.10
CA GLN A 43 -0.26 -14.10 -9.56
C GLN A 43 -0.67 -15.52 -9.15
N GLN A 44 -1.04 -15.73 -7.88
CA GLN A 44 -1.51 -17.03 -7.40
C GLN A 44 -2.76 -17.50 -8.16
N GLY A 45 -3.70 -16.59 -8.45
CA GLY A 45 -4.89 -16.89 -9.26
C GLY A 45 -4.54 -17.25 -10.70
N ALA A 46 -3.60 -16.52 -11.32
CA ALA A 46 -3.13 -16.80 -12.68
C ALA A 46 -2.40 -18.15 -12.77
N GLU A 47 -1.53 -18.48 -11.83
CA GLU A 47 -0.85 -19.78 -11.76
C GLU A 47 -1.86 -20.93 -11.57
N GLN A 48 -2.86 -20.75 -10.70
CA GLN A 48 -3.91 -21.73 -10.49
C GLN A 48 -4.79 -21.91 -11.74
N MET A 49 -5.16 -20.82 -12.43
CA MET A 49 -5.90 -20.90 -13.68
C MET A 49 -5.07 -21.55 -14.79
N GLN A 50 -3.79 -21.21 -14.92
CA GLN A 50 -2.90 -21.78 -15.93
C GLN A 50 -2.74 -23.29 -15.76
N ALA A 51 -2.74 -23.80 -14.52
CA ALA A 51 -2.72 -25.23 -14.24
C ALA A 51 -4.04 -25.96 -14.58
N VAL A 52 -5.16 -25.23 -14.69
CA VAL A 52 -6.51 -25.79 -14.96
C VAL A 52 -6.92 -25.62 -16.43
N LEU A 53 -6.30 -24.72 -17.17
CA LEU A 53 -6.58 -24.52 -18.59
C LEU A 53 -6.11 -25.75 -19.41
N PRO A 54 -7.02 -26.43 -20.13
CA PRO A 54 -6.63 -27.48 -21.07
C PRO A 54 -5.71 -26.92 -22.14
N GLU A 55 -4.73 -27.72 -22.57
CA GLU A 55 -3.78 -27.33 -23.62
C GLU A 55 -4.54 -26.83 -24.87
N GLY A 56 -4.43 -25.53 -25.16
CA GLY A 56 -5.12 -24.87 -26.28
C GLY A 56 -5.99 -23.66 -25.90
N GLN A 57 -6.42 -23.50 -24.64
CA GLN A 57 -7.11 -22.27 -24.21
C GLN A 57 -6.10 -21.21 -23.74
N GLY A 58 -5.87 -20.21 -24.60
CA GLY A 58 -4.93 -19.10 -24.38
C GLY A 58 -4.12 -18.71 -25.62
N GLN A 59 -4.10 -19.56 -26.65
CA GLN A 59 -3.42 -19.25 -27.92
C GLN A 59 -4.20 -18.28 -28.81
N SER A 60 -5.52 -18.17 -28.64
CA SER A 60 -6.38 -17.27 -29.38
C SER A 60 -7.07 -16.27 -28.44
N VAL A 61 -6.28 -15.45 -27.74
CA VAL A 61 -6.82 -14.17 -27.28
C VAL A 61 -6.94 -13.29 -28.52
N ASP A 62 -8.18 -13.06 -28.97
CA ASP A 62 -8.46 -12.21 -30.12
C ASP A 62 -8.11 -10.76 -29.74
N ILE A 63 -6.85 -10.37 -30.00
CA ILE A 63 -6.30 -9.04 -29.75
C ILE A 63 -6.70 -8.02 -30.84
N THR A 64 -7.75 -8.32 -31.62
CA THR A 64 -8.19 -7.52 -32.77
C THR A 64 -9.71 -7.48 -32.91
N ALA A 65 -10.40 -6.88 -31.95
CA ALA A 65 -11.76 -6.36 -32.15
C ALA A 65 -11.90 -4.96 -31.52
#